data_AF-A0A1I3Q193-F1
#
_entry.id   AF-A0A1I3Q193-F1
#
_cell.length_a   1.000
_cell.length_b   1.000
_cell.length_c   1.000
_cell.angle_alpha   90.00
_cell.angle_beta   90.00
_cell.angle_gamma   90.00
#
_symmetry.space_group_name_H-M   'P 1'
#
loop_
_entity.id
_entity.type
_entity.pdbx_description
1 polymer ?
#
loop_
_entity_poly.entity_id
_entity_poly.type
_entity_poly.pdbx_seq_one_letter_code
_entity_poly.pdbx_strand_id
1 'polypeptide(L)'
;MELLKALLQVDASGFDACPSLLNCANGTLDLEALAASRRGNEASDGSQPRTPLRPHDAGDRLTKVARATWDPDADGIAWDRFLSDVMPDPEMRAFLQRALGLAVFGRNDQQVALFLRGEGGNGKSTLVNAVAYTLGDYAAPCRIELLLETRTQSAGAPSPEEMNLPGARLFLCPEPDRSDRLSAKKLKAFTGGDPRPIRAPYGEREFVYTPTGLPVITCNRTPRLATDDHGTRRRMVFIPFEARLDQLPPGRRRDQRDLEAELRAEAPAILNWLIEGWLATRARGLDAPPAAREQRESFEALEDPVGEFLADRCVHRLGKRLRKQAVFDAYDRWAAREMAPPLPRDAFNRIMTEKGHVARKTSGGRLHWEDIAWASDGADDAPSD
;
A
#
# COMPACT_ATOMS: atom_id res chain seq x y z
N MET A 1 48.58 -4.93 -2.40
CA MET A 1 47.33 -5.37 -1.74
C MET A 1 46.34 -4.22 -1.55
N GLU A 2 46.73 -3.05 -1.02
CA GLU A 2 45.79 -1.90 -0.91
C GLU A 2 45.40 -1.24 -2.24
N LEU A 3 46.30 -1.15 -3.22
CA LEU A 3 46.01 -0.59 -4.56
C LEU A 3 44.96 -1.40 -5.37
N LEU A 4 44.75 -2.68 -5.05
CA LEU A 4 43.75 -3.53 -5.70
C LEU A 4 42.37 -3.47 -5.00
N LYS A 5 42.29 -2.98 -3.75
CA LYS A 5 41.00 -2.89 -3.03
C LYS A 5 40.00 -1.98 -3.75
N ALA A 6 40.46 -0.90 -4.37
CA ALA A 6 39.62 0.02 -5.12
C ALA A 6 39.14 -0.55 -6.47
N LEU A 7 39.88 -1.52 -7.06
CA LEU A 7 39.53 -2.17 -8.33
C LEU A 7 38.64 -3.41 -8.15
N LEU A 8 38.52 -3.92 -6.92
CA LEU A 8 37.67 -5.05 -6.53
C LEU A 8 36.40 -4.62 -5.78
N GLN A 9 36.20 -3.32 -5.56
CA GLN A 9 35.00 -2.79 -4.92
C GLN A 9 33.84 -2.78 -5.92
N VAL A 10 32.98 -3.79 -5.83
CA VAL A 10 31.61 -3.68 -6.34
C VAL A 10 30.86 -2.78 -5.37
N ASP A 11 30.31 -1.68 -5.87
CA ASP A 11 29.46 -0.81 -5.06
C ASP A 11 28.20 -1.56 -4.59
N ALA A 12 27.68 -1.21 -3.42
CA ALA A 12 26.47 -1.85 -2.88
C ALA A 12 25.29 -1.76 -3.86
N SER A 13 25.21 -0.69 -4.68
CA SER A 13 24.19 -0.54 -5.72
C SER A 13 24.30 -1.55 -6.87
N GLY A 14 25.42 -2.28 -6.99
CA GLY A 14 25.62 -3.33 -7.97
C GLY A 14 24.98 -4.68 -7.60
N PHE A 15 24.50 -4.82 -6.36
CA PHE A 15 23.78 -6.02 -5.91
C PHE A 15 22.27 -5.86 -6.08
N ASP A 16 21.60 -6.96 -6.46
CA ASP A 16 20.16 -7.00 -6.76
C ASP A 16 19.72 -5.94 -7.81
N ALA A 17 20.65 -5.51 -8.67
CA ALA A 17 20.48 -4.38 -9.58
C ALA A 17 19.66 -4.71 -10.83
N CYS A 18 19.37 -6.00 -11.10
CA CYS A 18 18.61 -6.45 -12.26
C CYS A 18 17.18 -6.85 -11.85
N PRO A 19 16.17 -5.99 -12.07
CA PRO A 19 14.81 -6.22 -11.57
C PRO A 19 14.12 -7.44 -12.15
N SER A 20 14.47 -7.83 -13.38
CA SER A 20 13.86 -8.94 -14.10
C SER A 20 14.38 -10.30 -13.66
N LEU A 21 15.54 -10.38 -13.02
CA LEU A 21 16.08 -11.64 -12.51
C LEU A 21 15.49 -11.93 -11.13
N LEU A 22 14.77 -13.03 -10.99
CA LEU A 22 14.24 -13.52 -9.74
C LEU A 22 15.00 -14.79 -9.32
N ASN A 23 15.77 -14.71 -8.25
CA ASN A 23 16.49 -15.87 -7.74
C ASN A 23 15.51 -16.79 -7.01
N CYS A 24 15.31 -18.01 -7.50
CA CYS A 24 14.40 -19.02 -6.92
C CYS A 24 15.21 -20.17 -6.32
N ALA A 25 14.60 -21.03 -5.51
CA ALA A 25 15.35 -22.12 -4.85
C ALA A 25 16.01 -23.13 -5.82
N ASN A 26 15.57 -23.20 -7.08
CA ASN A 26 16.08 -24.10 -8.12
C ASN A 26 16.85 -23.39 -9.26
N GLY A 27 17.14 -22.10 -9.14
CA GLY A 27 17.85 -21.35 -10.17
C GLY A 27 17.42 -19.88 -10.27
N THR A 28 17.98 -19.18 -11.24
CA THR A 28 17.62 -17.78 -11.52
C THR A 28 16.64 -17.72 -12.68
N LEU A 29 15.44 -17.20 -12.41
CA LEU A 29 14.37 -17.01 -13.38
C LEU A 29 14.47 -15.60 -14.00
N ASP A 30 14.59 -15.53 -15.31
CA ASP A 30 14.47 -14.28 -16.07
C ASP A 30 13.00 -14.03 -16.43
N LEU A 31 12.38 -13.10 -15.71
CA LEU A 31 10.97 -12.74 -15.89
C LEU A 31 10.68 -12.14 -17.27
N GLU A 32 11.64 -11.45 -17.89
CA GLU A 32 11.46 -10.88 -19.23
C GLU A 32 11.55 -11.97 -20.31
N ALA A 33 12.47 -12.92 -20.16
CA ALA A 33 12.52 -14.11 -21.02
C ALA A 33 11.23 -14.94 -20.91
N LEU A 34 10.70 -15.11 -19.69
CA LEU A 34 9.42 -15.78 -19.46
C LEU A 34 8.26 -15.03 -20.11
N ALA A 35 8.20 -13.70 -19.97
CA ALA A 35 7.16 -12.90 -20.60
C ALA A 35 7.23 -12.94 -22.14
N ALA A 36 8.43 -13.03 -22.70
CA ALA A 36 8.63 -13.20 -24.14
C ALA A 36 8.13 -14.57 -24.63
N SER A 37 8.44 -15.66 -23.91
CA SER A 37 8.02 -17.01 -24.29
C SER A 37 6.49 -17.17 -24.26
N ARG A 38 5.81 -16.57 -23.28
CA ARG A 38 4.33 -16.56 -23.18
C ARG A 38 3.64 -15.83 -24.34
N ARG A 39 4.30 -14.87 -24.98
CA ARG A 39 3.77 -14.11 -26.13
C ARG A 39 3.91 -14.83 -27.47
N GLY A 40 4.61 -15.96 -27.52
CA GLY A 40 4.88 -16.68 -28.77
C GLY A 40 5.83 -15.95 -29.72
N ASN A 41 6.54 -14.91 -29.25
CA ASN A 41 7.55 -14.23 -30.06
C ASN A 41 8.82 -15.10 -30.10
N GLU A 42 8.97 -15.87 -31.17
CA GLU A 42 10.30 -16.23 -31.67
C GLU A 42 11.06 -14.93 -31.91
N ALA A 43 12.33 -14.84 -31.48
CA ALA A 43 13.09 -13.62 -31.69
C ALA A 43 13.12 -13.31 -33.20
N SER A 44 12.73 -12.09 -33.57
CA SER A 44 12.71 -11.64 -34.97
C SER A 44 14.08 -11.63 -35.65
N ASP A 45 15.13 -11.91 -34.89
CA ASP A 45 16.54 -12.02 -35.28
C ASP A 45 17.02 -13.49 -35.43
N GLY A 46 16.12 -14.47 -35.36
CA GLY A 46 16.49 -15.89 -35.48
C GLY A 46 17.32 -16.44 -34.31
N SER A 47 17.46 -15.68 -33.22
CA SER A 47 18.06 -16.17 -31.98
C SER A 47 17.11 -17.15 -31.28
N GLN A 48 17.67 -18.25 -30.75
CA GLN A 48 16.88 -19.22 -30.01
C GLN A 48 16.19 -18.55 -28.81
N PRO A 49 14.92 -18.89 -28.52
CA PRO A 49 14.23 -18.38 -27.34
C PRO A 49 15.05 -18.74 -26.09
N ARG A 50 15.39 -17.73 -25.29
CA ARG A 50 16.14 -17.93 -24.05
C ARG A 50 15.30 -18.76 -23.09
N THR A 51 15.84 -19.86 -22.59
CA THR A 51 15.23 -20.62 -21.49
C THR A 51 15.06 -19.69 -20.28
N PRO A 52 13.83 -19.50 -19.75
CA PRO A 52 13.61 -18.53 -18.68
C PRO A 52 14.34 -18.87 -17.38
N LEU A 53 14.45 -20.16 -17.04
CA LEU A 53 15.16 -20.63 -15.86
C LEU A 53 16.55 -21.11 -16.22
N ARG A 54 17.56 -20.68 -15.47
CA ARG A 54 18.95 -21.15 -15.58
C ARG A 54 19.55 -21.44 -14.21
N PRO A 55 20.67 -22.20 -14.14
CA PRO A 55 21.43 -22.33 -12.90
C PRO A 55 21.82 -20.96 -12.33
N HIS A 56 21.98 -20.91 -11.01
CA HIS A 56 22.47 -19.73 -10.31
C HIS A 56 23.81 -19.27 -10.86
N ASP A 57 23.97 -17.96 -11.01
CA ASP A 57 25.22 -17.33 -11.41
C ASP A 57 25.60 -16.23 -10.41
N ALA A 58 26.80 -16.35 -9.83
CA ALA A 58 27.34 -15.33 -8.93
C ALA A 58 27.53 -13.98 -9.64
N GLY A 59 27.68 -13.99 -10.97
CA GLY A 59 27.77 -12.79 -11.81
C GLY A 59 26.50 -11.93 -11.77
N ASP A 60 25.34 -12.51 -11.44
CA ASP A 60 24.08 -11.79 -11.30
C ASP A 60 24.04 -10.89 -10.07
N ARG A 61 24.90 -11.16 -9.08
CA ARG A 61 24.99 -10.41 -7.82
C ARG A 61 23.66 -10.29 -7.09
N LEU A 62 22.83 -11.33 -7.16
CA LEU A 62 21.59 -11.43 -6.39
C LEU A 62 21.91 -11.84 -4.95
N THR A 63 21.48 -11.05 -3.97
CA THR A 63 21.70 -11.35 -2.55
C THR A 63 20.47 -11.98 -1.89
N LYS A 64 19.35 -11.99 -2.60
CA LYS A 64 18.07 -12.54 -2.15
C LYS A 64 17.74 -13.82 -2.88
N VAL A 65 17.01 -14.71 -2.22
CA VAL A 65 16.49 -15.94 -2.79
C VAL A 65 15.03 -16.13 -2.38
N ALA A 66 14.17 -16.39 -3.35
CA ALA A 66 12.81 -16.87 -3.10
C ALA A 66 12.86 -18.31 -2.59
N ARG A 67 12.02 -18.62 -1.61
CA ARG A 67 11.98 -19.97 -1.04
C ARG A 67 11.38 -20.98 -2.01
N ALA A 68 10.43 -20.53 -2.83
CA ALA A 68 9.81 -21.37 -3.83
C ALA A 68 10.80 -21.74 -4.94
N THR A 69 10.69 -22.99 -5.41
CA THR A 69 11.18 -23.38 -6.73
C THR A 69 10.21 -22.84 -7.78
N TRP A 70 10.72 -22.42 -8.93
CA TRP A 70 9.86 -22.18 -10.08
C TRP A 70 9.60 -23.50 -10.80
N ASP A 71 8.34 -23.90 -10.86
CA ASP A 71 7.85 -25.08 -11.56
C ASP A 71 6.58 -24.68 -12.32
N PRO A 72 6.62 -24.60 -13.67
CA PRO A 72 5.48 -24.11 -14.46
C PRO A 72 4.22 -24.98 -14.34
N ASP A 73 4.36 -26.23 -13.89
CA ASP A 73 3.28 -27.22 -13.80
C ASP A 73 2.80 -27.43 -12.35
N ALA A 74 3.28 -26.60 -11.40
CA ALA A 74 2.91 -26.71 -10.00
C ALA A 74 1.39 -26.53 -9.77
N ASP A 75 0.80 -27.48 -9.06
CA ASP A 75 -0.61 -27.48 -8.69
C ASP A 75 -0.86 -26.65 -7.41
N GLY A 76 -1.96 -25.90 -7.40
CA GLY A 76 -2.30 -24.90 -6.39
C GLY A 76 -3.70 -25.08 -5.81
N ILE A 77 -4.20 -26.32 -5.67
CA ILE A 77 -5.57 -26.61 -5.24
C ILE A 77 -5.90 -25.94 -3.90
N ALA A 78 -5.01 -26.01 -2.91
CA ALA A 78 -5.25 -25.42 -1.59
C ALA A 78 -5.22 -23.90 -1.64
N TRP A 79 -4.31 -23.33 -2.44
CA TRP A 79 -4.19 -21.90 -2.71
C TRP A 79 -5.41 -21.34 -3.43
N ASP A 80 -5.87 -21.97 -4.51
CA ASP A 80 -7.05 -21.54 -5.27
C ASP A 80 -8.32 -21.62 -4.44
N ARG A 81 -8.45 -22.68 -3.62
CA ARG A 81 -9.55 -22.81 -2.66
C ARG A 81 -9.47 -21.71 -1.61
N PHE A 82 -8.30 -21.48 -1.02
CA PHE A 82 -8.08 -20.41 -0.05
C PHE A 82 -8.44 -19.04 -0.63
N LEU A 83 -7.97 -18.72 -1.83
CA LEU A 83 -8.30 -17.48 -2.53
C LEU A 83 -9.80 -17.35 -2.79
N SER A 84 -10.48 -18.44 -3.14
CA SER A 84 -11.95 -18.46 -3.30
C SER A 84 -12.70 -18.23 -2.00
N ASP A 85 -12.14 -18.65 -0.87
CA ASP A 85 -12.73 -18.45 0.45
C ASP A 85 -12.52 -17.00 0.94
N VAL A 86 -11.31 -16.43 0.78
CA VAL A 86 -10.99 -15.07 1.27
C VAL A 86 -11.38 -13.96 0.31
N MET A 87 -11.47 -14.26 -0.99
CA MET A 87 -11.83 -13.33 -2.04
C MET A 87 -12.79 -14.00 -3.04
N PRO A 88 -14.08 -14.18 -2.67
CA PRO A 88 -15.05 -14.92 -3.50
C PRO A 88 -15.35 -14.24 -4.84
N ASP A 89 -15.30 -12.91 -4.91
CA ASP A 89 -15.49 -12.17 -6.14
C ASP A 89 -14.29 -12.42 -7.10
N PRO A 90 -14.52 -13.05 -8.27
CA PRO A 90 -13.47 -13.32 -9.23
C PRO A 90 -12.79 -12.06 -9.76
N GLU A 91 -13.50 -10.92 -9.90
CA GLU A 91 -12.90 -9.68 -10.39
C GLU A 91 -11.93 -9.10 -9.37
N MET A 92 -12.34 -9.02 -8.10
CA MET A 92 -11.47 -8.59 -7.00
C MET A 92 -10.30 -9.56 -6.80
N ARG A 93 -10.48 -10.87 -6.99
CA ARG A 93 -9.40 -11.86 -6.91
C ARG A 93 -8.37 -11.70 -8.04
N ALA A 94 -8.82 -11.44 -9.27
CA ALA A 94 -7.92 -11.13 -10.39
C ALA A 94 -7.21 -9.77 -10.21
N PHE A 95 -7.85 -8.81 -9.53
CA PHE A 95 -7.22 -7.57 -9.12
C PHE A 95 -6.16 -7.78 -8.03
N LEU A 96 -6.47 -8.57 -7.01
CA LEU A 96 -5.53 -8.95 -5.95
C LEU A 96 -4.28 -9.64 -6.54
N GLN A 97 -4.47 -10.54 -7.50
CA GLN A 97 -3.37 -11.19 -8.22
C GLN A 97 -2.46 -10.19 -8.93
N ARG A 98 -3.06 -9.26 -9.69
CA ARG A 98 -2.33 -8.19 -10.37
C ARG A 98 -1.54 -7.30 -9.39
N ALA A 99 -2.19 -6.92 -8.28
CA ALA A 99 -1.62 -6.06 -7.27
C ALA A 99 -0.43 -6.72 -6.55
N LEU A 100 -0.59 -7.95 -6.07
CA LEU A 100 0.48 -8.69 -5.39
C LEU A 100 1.57 -9.16 -6.36
N GLY A 101 1.23 -9.42 -7.63
CA GLY A 101 2.19 -9.78 -8.67
C GLY A 101 3.26 -8.71 -8.89
N LEU A 102 2.98 -7.43 -8.60
CA LEU A 102 4.02 -6.39 -8.63
C LEU A 102 5.24 -6.71 -7.75
N ALA A 103 5.05 -7.49 -6.67
CA ALA A 103 6.11 -7.89 -5.76
C ALA A 103 7.08 -8.94 -6.35
N VAL A 104 6.81 -9.56 -7.50
CA VAL A 104 7.81 -10.46 -8.12
C VAL A 104 8.86 -9.69 -8.91
N PHE A 105 8.56 -8.48 -9.36
CA PHE A 105 9.51 -7.66 -10.13
C PHE A 105 10.31 -6.77 -9.18
N GLY A 106 11.60 -6.61 -9.43
CA GLY A 106 12.49 -5.83 -8.57
C GLY A 106 12.28 -4.31 -8.62
N ARG A 107 11.08 -3.83 -8.97
CA ARG A 107 10.69 -2.41 -9.05
C ARG A 107 9.19 -2.23 -8.82
N ASN A 108 8.82 -1.14 -8.16
CA ASN A 108 7.44 -0.69 -8.00
C ASN A 108 7.06 0.34 -9.08
N ASP A 109 7.01 -0.08 -10.35
CA ASP A 109 6.80 0.84 -11.48
C ASP A 109 5.41 1.51 -11.47
N GLN A 110 4.42 0.90 -10.82
CA GLN A 110 3.09 1.49 -10.62
C GLN A 110 3.09 2.57 -9.51
N GLN A 111 4.16 2.66 -8.71
CA GLN A 111 4.29 3.56 -7.57
C GLN A 111 3.16 3.41 -6.56
N VAL A 112 2.79 2.18 -6.20
CA VAL A 112 1.66 1.93 -5.29
C VAL A 112 2.09 1.25 -3.99
N ALA A 113 1.26 1.40 -2.97
CA ALA A 113 1.23 0.64 -1.73
C ALA A 113 -0.16 0.00 -1.61
N LEU A 114 -0.20 -1.28 -1.22
CA LEU A 114 -1.45 -2.00 -1.03
C LEU A 114 -1.93 -1.85 0.40
N PHE A 115 -3.22 -1.61 0.55
CA PHE A 115 -3.92 -1.54 1.83
C PHE A 115 -4.93 -2.67 1.85
N LEU A 116 -4.55 -3.79 2.48
CA LEU A 116 -5.45 -4.93 2.65
C LEU A 116 -6.35 -4.62 3.85
N ARG A 117 -7.60 -4.25 3.57
CA ARG A 117 -8.52 -3.79 4.59
C ARG A 117 -9.55 -4.85 4.92
N GLY A 118 -9.78 -5.07 6.20
CA GLY A 118 -10.99 -5.74 6.67
C GLY A 118 -10.83 -6.14 8.13
N GLU A 119 -11.88 -6.65 8.75
CA GLU A 119 -11.85 -7.01 10.17
C GLU A 119 -10.96 -8.24 10.46
N GLY A 120 -10.77 -8.56 11.73
CA GLY A 120 -10.02 -9.75 12.14
C GLY A 120 -10.70 -11.04 11.63
N GLY A 121 -9.91 -12.06 11.29
CA GLY A 121 -10.43 -13.39 10.93
C GLY A 121 -10.84 -13.58 9.46
N ASN A 122 -10.49 -12.66 8.57
CA ASN A 122 -10.83 -12.70 7.14
C ASN A 122 -9.71 -13.22 6.22
N GLY A 123 -8.64 -13.79 6.78
CA GLY A 123 -7.55 -14.44 6.02
C GLY A 123 -6.44 -13.52 5.49
N LYS A 124 -6.48 -12.20 5.75
CA LYS A 124 -5.42 -11.25 5.34
C LYS A 124 -4.01 -11.70 5.77
N SER A 125 -3.83 -12.01 7.04
CA SER A 125 -2.52 -12.40 7.57
C SER A 125 -2.04 -13.72 6.97
N THR A 126 -2.95 -14.68 6.76
CA THR A 126 -2.64 -15.96 6.13
C THR A 126 -2.18 -15.79 4.69
N LEU A 127 -2.87 -14.94 3.90
CA LEU A 127 -2.49 -14.58 2.54
C LEU A 127 -1.08 -13.96 2.50
N VAL A 128 -0.86 -12.93 3.31
CA VAL A 128 0.42 -12.19 3.35
C VAL A 128 1.55 -13.11 3.79
N ASN A 129 1.32 -13.97 4.78
CA ASN A 129 2.32 -14.92 5.26
C ASN A 129 2.66 -15.99 4.22
N ALA A 130 1.69 -16.48 3.46
CA ALA A 130 1.92 -17.46 2.39
C ALA A 130 2.74 -16.85 1.23
N VAL A 131 2.42 -15.62 0.82
CA VAL A 131 3.19 -14.87 -0.18
C VAL A 131 4.59 -14.56 0.32
N ALA A 132 4.73 -14.09 1.57
CA ALA A 132 6.02 -13.80 2.17
C ALA A 132 6.91 -15.06 2.28
N TYR A 133 6.33 -16.18 2.70
CA TYR A 133 7.02 -17.47 2.75
C TYR A 133 7.54 -17.86 1.37
N THR A 134 6.70 -17.74 0.35
CA THR A 134 7.02 -18.03 -1.06
C THR A 134 8.19 -17.18 -1.56
N LEU A 135 8.14 -15.87 -1.31
CA LEU A 135 9.15 -14.91 -1.74
C LEU A 135 10.45 -14.96 -0.93
N GLY A 136 10.49 -15.66 0.21
CA GLY A 136 11.71 -15.84 1.00
C GLY A 136 12.37 -14.50 1.36
N ASP A 137 13.65 -14.34 1.02
CA ASP A 137 14.43 -13.14 1.34
C ASP A 137 13.94 -11.88 0.62
N TYR A 138 13.11 -12.04 -0.42
CA TYR A 138 12.48 -10.91 -1.10
C TYR A 138 11.32 -10.31 -0.31
N ALA A 139 10.82 -10.96 0.75
CA ALA A 139 9.83 -10.39 1.65
C ALA A 139 10.49 -9.93 2.96
N ALA A 140 10.42 -8.63 3.22
CA ALA A 140 11.03 -8.03 4.41
C ALA A 140 9.97 -7.37 5.30
N PRO A 141 10.02 -7.55 6.63
CA PRO A 141 9.24 -6.74 7.54
C PRO A 141 9.68 -5.27 7.42
N CYS A 142 8.71 -4.38 7.29
CA CYS A 142 8.91 -2.94 7.21
C CYS A 142 8.15 -2.27 8.34
N ARG A 143 8.88 -1.61 9.24
CA ARG A 143 8.29 -0.92 10.38
C ARG A 143 7.35 0.19 9.93
N ILE A 144 6.15 0.22 10.48
CA ILE A 144 5.12 1.17 10.04
C ILE A 144 5.56 2.62 10.25
N GLU A 145 6.40 2.88 11.25
CA GLU A 145 6.99 4.18 11.58
C GLU A 145 7.80 4.80 10.42
N LEU A 146 8.30 3.98 9.50
CA LEU A 146 8.95 4.41 8.26
C LEU A 146 7.98 5.06 7.27
N LEU A 147 6.67 4.85 7.45
CA LEU A 147 5.60 5.46 6.65
C LEU A 147 4.83 6.54 7.42
N LEU A 148 4.98 6.65 8.75
CA LEU A 148 4.25 7.61 9.59
C LEU A 148 4.90 9.00 9.64
N GLU A 149 4.11 10.02 9.97
CA GLU A 149 4.65 11.31 10.42
C GLU A 149 5.33 11.18 11.77
N THR A 150 6.59 11.60 11.82
CA THR A 150 7.38 11.66 13.04
C THR A 150 7.67 13.12 13.35
N ARG A 151 7.41 13.55 14.60
CA ARG A 151 7.63 14.95 15.03
C ARG A 151 9.11 15.35 15.10
N THR A 152 10.02 14.37 15.08
CA THR A 152 11.46 14.59 15.16
C THR A 152 12.18 13.40 14.53
N GLN A 153 13.00 13.64 13.52
CA GLN A 153 14.14 12.76 13.22
C GLN A 153 15.38 13.64 13.06
N SER A 154 16.40 13.33 13.85
CA SER A 154 17.73 13.89 13.66
C SER A 154 18.34 13.26 12.41
N ALA A 155 18.81 14.09 11.47
CA ALA A 155 19.52 13.61 10.28
C ALA A 155 20.76 12.79 10.70
N GLY A 156 20.96 11.62 10.10
CA GLY A 156 22.14 10.75 10.35
C GLY A 156 22.02 9.76 11.53
N ALA A 157 20.84 9.56 12.10
CA ALA A 157 20.64 8.48 13.09
C ALA A 157 20.77 7.09 12.45
N PRO A 158 21.23 6.05 13.18
CA PRO A 158 21.20 4.67 12.68
C PRO A 158 19.80 4.29 12.19
N SER A 159 19.73 3.52 11.10
CA SER A 159 18.46 3.08 10.49
C SER A 159 18.31 1.55 10.56
N PRO A 160 18.42 0.89 11.74
CA PRO A 160 18.29 -0.57 11.83
C PRO A 160 16.98 -1.09 11.21
N GLU A 161 15.95 -0.27 11.27
CA GLU A 161 14.61 -0.54 10.76
C GLU A 161 14.54 -0.68 9.23
N GLU A 162 15.49 -0.06 8.50
CA GLU A 162 15.56 -0.10 7.03
C GLU A 162 16.58 -1.13 6.50
N MET A 163 17.44 -1.67 7.36
CA MET A 163 18.60 -2.50 6.93
C MET A 163 18.23 -3.79 6.20
N ASN A 164 17.01 -4.30 6.39
CA ASN A 164 16.53 -5.52 5.72
C ASN A 164 15.84 -5.25 4.38
N LEU A 165 15.57 -3.97 4.06
CA LEU A 165 14.82 -3.57 2.87
C LEU A 165 15.62 -3.59 1.55
N PRO A 166 16.95 -3.32 1.51
CA PRO A 166 17.72 -3.45 0.29
C PRO A 166 17.55 -4.82 -0.36
N GLY A 167 17.21 -4.83 -1.66
CA GLY A 167 16.97 -6.02 -2.47
C GLY A 167 15.60 -6.70 -2.26
N ALA A 168 14.86 -6.38 -1.20
CA ALA A 168 13.53 -6.95 -0.96
C ALA A 168 12.48 -6.34 -1.91
N ARG A 169 11.54 -7.17 -2.37
CA ARG A 169 10.48 -6.83 -3.33
C ARG A 169 9.09 -6.72 -2.71
N LEU A 170 8.93 -7.17 -1.48
CA LEU A 170 7.70 -7.04 -0.70
C LEU A 170 8.04 -6.48 0.68
N PHE A 171 7.42 -5.35 1.04
CA PHE A 171 7.57 -4.73 2.35
C PHE A 171 6.30 -4.96 3.16
N LEU A 172 6.42 -5.74 4.24
CA LEU A 172 5.29 -6.10 5.10
C LEU A 172 5.16 -5.09 6.23
N CYS A 173 4.14 -4.25 6.15
CA CYS A 173 3.88 -3.20 7.12
C CYS A 173 2.74 -3.61 8.05
N PRO A 174 2.95 -3.61 9.38
CA PRO A 174 1.88 -3.85 10.34
C PRO A 174 0.85 -2.71 10.32
N GLU A 175 -0.29 -2.93 10.96
CA GLU A 175 -1.34 -1.92 11.09
C GLU A 175 -0.80 -0.70 11.89
N PRO A 176 -1.02 0.54 11.40
CA PRO A 176 -0.74 1.74 12.19
C PRO A 176 -1.73 1.93 13.34
N ASP A 177 -1.31 2.57 14.43
CA ASP A 177 -2.20 2.86 15.54
C ASP A 177 -3.28 3.87 15.12
N ARG A 178 -4.40 3.89 15.86
CA ARG A 178 -5.55 4.77 15.54
C ARG A 178 -5.18 6.27 15.51
N SER A 179 -4.19 6.68 16.30
CA SER A 179 -3.71 8.06 16.35
C SER A 179 -2.68 8.40 15.28
N ASP A 180 -2.14 7.39 14.61
CA ASP A 180 -1.05 7.57 13.66
C ASP A 180 -1.55 8.19 12.37
N ARG A 181 -0.64 8.92 11.73
CA ARG A 181 -0.89 9.58 10.44
C ARG A 181 0.20 9.17 9.47
N LEU A 182 -0.18 8.69 8.29
CA LEU A 182 0.74 8.40 7.22
C LEU A 182 1.33 9.70 6.67
N SER A 183 2.66 9.71 6.49
CA SER A 183 3.36 10.80 5.85
C SER A 183 3.31 10.65 4.34
N ALA A 184 2.62 11.59 3.68
CA ALA A 184 2.60 11.72 2.22
C ALA A 184 4.01 11.70 1.61
N LYS A 185 4.96 12.40 2.24
CA LYS A 185 6.37 12.45 1.80
C LYS A 185 7.04 11.08 1.89
N LYS A 186 6.91 10.39 3.03
CA LYS A 186 7.55 9.07 3.20
C LYS A 186 6.91 8.02 2.30
N LEU A 187 5.59 8.01 2.17
CA LEU A 187 4.89 7.09 1.26
C LEU A 187 5.33 7.29 -0.20
N LYS A 188 5.46 8.55 -0.66
CA LYS A 188 5.99 8.86 -2.00
C LYS A 188 7.43 8.36 -2.18
N ALA A 189 8.29 8.50 -1.16
CA ALA A 189 9.66 8.03 -1.25
C ALA A 189 9.76 6.50 -1.36
N PHE A 190 8.98 5.76 -0.56
CA PHE A 190 8.95 4.29 -0.57
C PHE A 190 8.32 3.70 -1.82
N THR A 191 7.29 4.35 -2.37
CA THR A 191 6.63 3.89 -3.59
C THR A 191 7.29 4.40 -4.86
N GLY A 192 7.98 5.54 -4.81
CA GLY A 192 8.56 6.22 -5.97
C GLY A 192 9.97 5.77 -6.34
N GLY A 193 10.66 5.03 -5.45
CA GLY A 193 12.05 4.62 -5.67
C GLY A 193 13.05 5.75 -5.45
N ASP A 194 12.76 6.67 -4.52
CA ASP A 194 13.71 7.73 -4.17
C ASP A 194 14.92 7.12 -3.42
N PRO A 195 16.16 7.42 -3.81
CA PRO A 195 17.34 6.92 -3.11
C PRO A 195 17.37 7.37 -1.63
N ARG A 196 17.68 6.44 -0.72
CA ARG A 196 17.69 6.65 0.72
C ARG A 196 19.07 6.35 1.30
N PRO A 197 19.71 7.31 1.97
CA PRO A 197 20.90 7.02 2.75
C PRO A 197 20.50 6.26 4.01
N ILE A 198 21.14 5.12 4.25
CA ILE A 198 20.95 4.32 5.46
C ILE A 198 22.29 3.97 6.07
N ARG A 199 22.29 3.79 7.40
CA ARG A 199 23.45 3.37 8.16
C ARG A 199 23.10 2.20 9.06
N ALA A 200 23.86 1.12 8.93
CA ALA A 200 23.78 -0.01 9.83
C ALA A 200 24.09 0.40 11.27
N PRO A 201 23.51 -0.25 12.29
CA PRO A 201 24.00 -0.14 13.66
C PRO A 201 25.52 -0.43 13.69
N TYR A 202 26.29 0.47 14.30
CA TYR A 202 27.76 0.40 14.36
C TYR A 202 28.47 0.48 13.00
N GLY A 203 27.75 0.80 11.92
CA GLY A 203 28.35 1.00 10.59
C GLY A 203 29.16 2.29 10.53
N GLU A 204 30.39 2.19 10.04
CA GLU A 204 31.29 3.34 9.87
C GLU A 204 30.89 4.27 8.72
N ARG A 205 30.09 3.77 7.77
CA ARG A 205 29.69 4.50 6.55
C ARG A 205 28.20 4.33 6.26
N GLU A 206 27.61 5.38 5.74
CA GLU A 206 26.30 5.34 5.11
C GLU A 206 26.43 4.69 3.73
N PHE A 207 25.38 3.99 3.30
CA PHE A 207 25.21 3.60 1.90
C PHE A 207 23.81 4.01 1.43
N VAL A 208 23.68 4.21 0.13
CA VAL A 208 22.42 4.61 -0.48
C VAL A 208 21.77 3.38 -1.09
N TYR A 209 20.50 3.15 -0.79
CA TYR A 209 19.69 2.16 -1.48
C TYR A 209 18.44 2.81 -2.06
N THR A 210 17.90 2.22 -3.13
CA THR A 210 16.62 2.61 -3.70
C THR A 210 15.57 1.59 -3.28
N PRO A 211 14.45 1.98 -2.64
CA PRO A 211 13.34 1.09 -2.36
C PRO A 211 12.77 0.54 -3.66
N THR A 212 12.76 -0.78 -3.80
CA THR A 212 12.22 -1.48 -4.98
C THR A 212 10.93 -2.22 -4.68
N GLY A 213 10.71 -2.57 -3.41
CA GLY A 213 9.59 -3.40 -2.99
C GLY A 213 8.24 -2.69 -2.93
N LEU A 214 7.20 -3.51 -3.01
CA LEU A 214 5.80 -3.16 -2.86
C LEU A 214 5.45 -3.09 -1.36
N PRO A 215 5.07 -1.91 -0.82
CA PRO A 215 4.51 -1.84 0.53
C PRO A 215 3.13 -2.49 0.57
N VAL A 216 2.93 -3.39 1.54
CA VAL A 216 1.64 -4.01 1.86
C VAL A 216 1.33 -3.76 3.32
N ILE A 217 0.30 -2.95 3.55
CA ILE A 217 -0.20 -2.57 4.86
C ILE A 217 -1.48 -3.39 5.09
N THR A 218 -1.51 -4.19 6.15
CA THR A 218 -2.76 -4.80 6.63
C THR A 218 -3.40 -3.87 7.65
N CYS A 219 -4.68 -3.54 7.48
CA CYS A 219 -5.39 -2.69 8.43
C CYS A 219 -6.87 -3.06 8.57
N ASN A 220 -7.45 -2.76 9.72
CA ASN A 220 -8.90 -2.86 9.93
C ASN A 220 -9.59 -1.54 9.50
N ARG A 221 -8.89 -0.42 9.68
CA ARG A 221 -9.37 0.92 9.33
C ARG A 221 -8.41 1.59 8.36
N THR A 222 -8.94 2.53 7.58
CA THR A 222 -8.09 3.33 6.70
C THR A 222 -7.20 4.24 7.52
N PRO A 223 -5.87 4.18 7.32
CA PRO A 223 -4.96 5.06 8.03
C PRO A 223 -5.12 6.51 7.56
N ARG A 224 -5.09 7.45 8.51
CA ARG A 224 -5.24 8.86 8.21
C ARG A 224 -4.05 9.40 7.44
N LEU A 225 -4.29 10.23 6.43
CA LEU A 225 -3.23 11.01 5.80
C LEU A 225 -2.88 12.26 6.62
N ALA A 226 -1.60 12.56 6.66
CA ALA A 226 -1.12 13.79 7.28
C ALA A 226 -1.43 15.05 6.47
N THR A 227 -1.14 14.95 5.18
CA THR A 227 -1.45 15.95 4.17
C THR A 227 -2.24 15.25 3.08
N ASP A 228 -3.34 15.87 2.72
CA ASP A 228 -4.25 15.33 1.75
C ASP A 228 -3.92 15.86 0.35
N ASP A 229 -3.22 15.06 -0.44
CA ASP A 229 -2.89 15.42 -1.82
C ASP A 229 -3.14 14.26 -2.78
N HIS A 230 -3.68 14.59 -3.96
CA HIS A 230 -4.02 13.62 -5.01
C HIS A 230 -2.85 12.71 -5.40
N GLY A 231 -1.62 13.24 -5.36
CA GLY A 231 -0.40 12.49 -5.65
C GLY A 231 -0.09 11.39 -4.63
N THR A 232 -0.51 11.54 -3.38
CA THR A 232 -0.42 10.49 -2.35
C THR A 232 -1.52 9.46 -2.52
N ARG A 233 -2.76 9.92 -2.72
CA ARG A 233 -3.93 9.04 -2.86
C ARG A 233 -3.82 8.06 -4.01
N ARG A 234 -3.31 8.48 -5.19
CA ARG A 234 -3.12 7.57 -6.34
C ARG A 234 -2.16 6.41 -6.06
N ARG A 235 -1.33 6.52 -5.03
CA ARG A 235 -0.37 5.49 -4.61
C ARG A 235 -1.00 4.53 -3.61
N MET A 236 -2.18 4.81 -3.09
CA MET A 236 -2.87 3.96 -2.13
C MET A 236 -3.89 3.10 -2.86
N VAL A 237 -3.62 1.79 -2.92
CA VAL A 237 -4.51 0.81 -3.54
C VAL A 237 -5.19 0.01 -2.44
N PHE A 238 -6.49 0.21 -2.28
CA PHE A 238 -7.28 -0.50 -1.28
C PHE A 238 -7.82 -1.81 -1.84
N ILE A 239 -7.68 -2.89 -1.07
CA ILE A 239 -8.23 -4.20 -1.38
C ILE A 239 -9.10 -4.65 -0.20
N PRO A 240 -10.42 -4.73 -0.37
CA PRO A 240 -11.33 -5.16 0.69
C PRO A 240 -11.30 -6.67 0.91
N PHE A 241 -11.18 -7.07 2.16
CA PHE A 241 -11.34 -8.43 2.65
C PHE A 241 -12.59 -8.48 3.53
N GLU A 242 -13.71 -8.81 2.91
CA GLU A 242 -15.03 -8.81 3.54
C GLU A 242 -15.51 -10.23 3.88
N ALA A 243 -14.71 -11.25 3.54
CA ALA A 243 -15.03 -12.65 3.80
C ALA A 243 -15.16 -12.96 5.30
N ARG A 244 -16.26 -13.61 5.67
CA ARG A 244 -16.52 -14.14 7.01
C ARG A 244 -16.18 -15.62 7.06
N LEU A 245 -14.90 -15.92 7.29
CA LEU A 245 -14.38 -17.30 7.26
C LEU A 245 -14.96 -18.16 8.40
N ASP A 246 -15.33 -17.54 9.50
CA ASP A 246 -16.04 -18.15 10.64
C ASP A 246 -17.45 -18.64 10.28
N GLN A 247 -17.99 -18.21 9.14
CA GLN A 247 -19.32 -18.59 8.65
C GLN A 247 -19.29 -19.58 7.48
N LEU A 248 -18.11 -19.99 7.04
CA LEU A 248 -17.99 -21.05 6.03
C LEU A 248 -18.67 -22.33 6.52
N PRO A 249 -19.21 -23.17 5.61
CA PRO A 249 -19.73 -24.49 5.97
C PRO A 249 -18.67 -25.31 6.73
N PRO A 250 -19.03 -26.16 7.72
CA PRO A 250 -18.07 -26.91 8.53
C PRO A 250 -17.02 -27.69 7.72
N GLY A 251 -17.40 -28.28 6.59
CA GLY A 251 -16.48 -29.01 5.70
C GLY A 251 -15.51 -28.12 4.88
N ARG A 252 -15.65 -26.79 4.94
CA ARG A 252 -14.72 -25.81 4.34
C ARG A 252 -13.88 -25.08 5.38
N ARG A 253 -14.21 -25.17 6.67
CA ARG A 253 -13.38 -24.62 7.74
C ARG A 253 -12.15 -25.50 7.90
N ARG A 254 -11.00 -24.87 8.01
CA ARG A 254 -9.71 -25.55 8.19
C ARG A 254 -9.06 -25.06 9.48
N ASP A 255 -8.31 -25.94 10.13
CA ASP A 255 -7.42 -25.52 11.19
C ASP A 255 -6.36 -24.58 10.62
N GLN A 256 -6.02 -23.51 11.35
CA GLN A 256 -5.10 -22.49 10.88
C GLN A 256 -3.70 -23.06 10.60
N ARG A 257 -3.23 -24.01 11.42
CA ARG A 257 -1.90 -24.62 11.27
C ARG A 257 -1.84 -25.51 10.03
N ASP A 258 -2.89 -26.29 9.81
CA ASP A 258 -2.98 -27.19 8.66
C ASP A 258 -3.07 -26.39 7.35
N LEU A 259 -3.89 -25.33 7.34
CA LEU A 259 -3.97 -24.40 6.21
C LEU A 259 -2.61 -23.76 5.91
N GLU A 260 -1.88 -23.28 6.92
CA GLU A 260 -0.54 -22.71 6.70
C GLU A 260 0.46 -23.74 6.16
N ALA A 261 0.37 -25.01 6.60
CA ALA A 261 1.22 -26.06 6.09
C ALA A 261 0.90 -26.39 4.62
N GLU A 262 -0.40 -26.51 4.27
CA GLU A 262 -0.87 -26.69 2.88
C GLU A 262 -0.34 -25.57 1.98
N LEU A 263 -0.54 -24.31 2.36
CA LEU A 263 -0.12 -23.16 1.56
C LEU A 263 1.40 -23.07 1.41
N ARG A 264 2.17 -23.47 2.42
CA ARG A 264 3.64 -23.53 2.31
C ARG A 264 4.10 -24.63 1.35
N ALA A 265 3.40 -25.77 1.33
CA ALA A 265 3.71 -26.85 0.39
C ALA A 265 3.43 -26.44 -1.07
N GLU A 266 2.44 -25.58 -1.30
CA GLU A 266 2.09 -25.03 -2.62
C GLU A 266 2.85 -23.75 -2.98
N ALA A 267 3.96 -23.43 -2.31
CA ALA A 267 4.76 -22.23 -2.61
C ALA A 267 5.16 -22.09 -4.11
N PRO A 268 5.50 -23.16 -4.85
CA PRO A 268 5.72 -23.06 -6.30
C PRO A 268 4.49 -22.57 -7.07
N ALA A 269 3.29 -23.02 -6.71
CA ALA A 269 2.04 -22.57 -7.34
C ALA A 269 1.71 -21.12 -6.97
N ILE A 270 1.96 -20.70 -5.72
CA ILE A 270 1.84 -19.30 -5.30
C ILE A 270 2.80 -18.41 -6.10
N LEU A 271 4.03 -18.87 -6.33
CA LEU A 271 5.00 -18.14 -7.15
C LEU A 271 4.50 -17.95 -8.58
N ASN A 272 3.98 -19.01 -9.21
CA ASN A 272 3.36 -18.93 -10.53
C ASN A 272 2.19 -17.94 -10.53
N TRP A 273 1.32 -18.01 -9.53
CA TRP A 273 0.17 -17.12 -9.39
C TRP A 273 0.60 -15.64 -9.32
N LEU A 274 1.68 -15.32 -8.59
CA LEU A 274 2.23 -13.96 -8.54
C LEU A 274 2.83 -13.52 -9.89
N ILE A 275 3.55 -14.42 -10.57
CA ILE A 275 4.13 -14.13 -11.89
C ILE A 275 3.04 -13.85 -12.92
N GLU A 276 1.98 -14.66 -12.96
CA GLU A 276 0.82 -14.42 -13.83
C GLU A 276 0.13 -13.09 -13.50
N GLY A 277 0.10 -12.71 -12.21
CA GLY A 277 -0.33 -11.38 -11.78
C GLY A 277 0.52 -10.24 -12.36
N TRP A 278 1.84 -10.38 -12.31
CA TRP A 278 2.76 -9.41 -12.91
C TRP A 278 2.57 -9.30 -14.43
N LEU A 279 2.46 -10.43 -15.13
CA LEU A 279 2.21 -10.48 -16.57
C LEU A 279 0.88 -9.77 -16.93
N ALA A 280 -0.18 -10.04 -16.16
CA ALA A 280 -1.47 -9.40 -16.34
C ALA A 280 -1.42 -7.88 -16.09
N THR A 281 -0.70 -7.44 -15.05
CA THR A 281 -0.50 -6.01 -14.76
C THR A 281 0.31 -5.32 -15.85
N ARG A 282 1.30 -5.98 -16.44
CA ARG A 282 2.06 -5.43 -17.57
C ARG A 282 1.18 -5.23 -18.81
N ALA A 283 0.20 -6.10 -19.04
CA ALA A 283 -0.66 -6.04 -20.21
C ALA A 283 -1.72 -4.93 -20.14
N ARG A 284 -2.33 -4.69 -18.97
CA ARG A 284 -3.46 -3.74 -18.81
C ARG A 284 -3.34 -2.75 -17.66
N GLY A 285 -2.23 -2.74 -16.94
CA GLY A 285 -2.08 -2.03 -15.68
C GLY A 285 -2.83 -2.69 -14.53
N LEU A 286 -2.85 -2.01 -13.38
CA LEU A 286 -3.58 -2.49 -12.21
C LEU A 286 -5.08 -2.57 -12.44
N ASP A 287 -5.64 -1.65 -13.24
CA ASP A 287 -7.06 -1.60 -13.66
C ASP A 287 -8.02 -2.14 -12.59
N ALA A 288 -8.15 -1.35 -11.52
CA ALA A 288 -8.92 -1.70 -10.33
C ALA A 288 -10.42 -1.81 -10.66
N PRO A 289 -11.13 -2.83 -10.13
CA PRO A 289 -12.56 -3.00 -10.35
C PRO A 289 -13.37 -1.89 -9.65
N PRO A 290 -14.63 -1.63 -10.07
CA PRO A 290 -15.48 -0.61 -9.46
C PRO A 290 -15.54 -0.69 -7.94
N ALA A 291 -15.71 -1.89 -7.37
CA ALA A 291 -15.75 -2.08 -5.91
C ALA A 291 -14.49 -1.57 -5.18
N ALA A 292 -13.30 -1.72 -5.78
CA ALA A 292 -12.06 -1.18 -5.21
C ALA A 292 -11.96 0.35 -5.34
N ARG A 293 -12.54 0.92 -6.40
CA ARG A 293 -12.61 2.38 -6.62
C ARG A 293 -13.63 3.04 -5.69
N GLU A 294 -14.81 2.46 -5.56
CA GLU A 294 -15.88 2.91 -4.65
C GLU A 294 -15.42 2.88 -3.20
N GLN A 295 -14.65 1.87 -2.78
CA GLN A 295 -14.05 1.89 -1.44
C GLN A 295 -13.09 3.06 -1.26
N ARG A 296 -12.24 3.34 -2.25
CA ARG A 296 -11.38 4.53 -2.22
C ARG A 296 -12.20 5.81 -2.04
N GLU A 297 -13.30 5.96 -2.75
CA GLU A 297 -14.20 7.12 -2.63
C GLU A 297 -14.92 7.17 -1.28
N SER A 298 -15.37 6.03 -0.76
CA SER A 298 -15.97 5.91 0.57
C SER A 298 -14.98 6.28 1.69
N PHE A 299 -13.69 6.00 1.51
CA PHE A 299 -12.66 6.47 2.43
C PHE A 299 -12.47 7.98 2.39
N GLU A 300 -12.51 8.56 1.19
CA GLU A 300 -12.43 10.01 1.02
C GLU A 300 -13.63 10.70 1.69
N ALA A 301 -14.83 10.10 1.67
CA ALA A 301 -16.00 10.59 2.38
C ALA A 301 -15.87 10.45 3.91
N LEU A 302 -15.45 9.28 4.42
CA LEU A 302 -15.24 9.02 5.85
C LEU A 302 -14.15 9.91 6.50
N GLU A 303 -13.24 10.47 5.70
CA GLU A 303 -12.20 11.41 6.15
C GLU A 303 -12.61 12.89 6.06
N ASP A 304 -13.82 13.19 5.59
CA ASP A 304 -14.33 14.56 5.43
C ASP A 304 -15.63 14.86 6.19
N PRO A 305 -15.65 14.67 7.53
CA PRO A 305 -16.84 14.97 8.34
C PRO A 305 -17.24 16.46 8.26
N VAL A 306 -16.29 17.36 7.95
CA VAL A 306 -16.60 18.78 7.74
C VAL A 306 -17.35 18.98 6.42
N GLY A 307 -16.96 18.28 5.34
CA GLY A 307 -17.66 18.32 4.06
C GLY A 307 -19.08 17.75 4.15
N GLU A 308 -19.25 16.61 4.82
CA GLU A 308 -20.58 16.02 5.06
C GLU A 308 -21.47 16.96 5.88
N PHE A 309 -20.94 17.52 6.96
CA PHE A 309 -21.63 18.55 7.74
C PHE A 309 -22.05 19.75 6.88
N LEU A 310 -21.14 20.26 6.03
CA LEU A 310 -21.45 21.40 5.16
C LEU A 310 -22.52 21.06 4.12
N ALA A 311 -22.51 19.85 3.55
CA ALA A 311 -23.51 19.41 2.59
C ALA A 311 -24.89 19.22 3.24
N ASP A 312 -24.93 18.71 4.47
CA ASP A 312 -26.17 18.48 5.23
C ASP A 312 -26.75 19.78 5.81
N ARG A 313 -25.90 20.65 6.35
CA ARG A 313 -26.34 21.77 7.20
C ARG A 313 -26.21 23.13 6.53
N CYS A 314 -25.41 23.27 5.49
CA CYS A 314 -25.07 24.55 4.89
C CYS A 314 -25.34 24.58 3.38
N VAL A 315 -25.47 25.79 2.86
CA VAL A 315 -25.54 26.06 1.41
C VAL A 315 -24.65 27.24 1.08
N HIS A 316 -24.02 27.18 -0.10
CA HIS A 316 -23.28 28.32 -0.62
C HIS A 316 -24.27 29.41 -1.05
N ARG A 317 -24.15 30.60 -0.46
CA ARG A 317 -25.05 31.73 -0.75
C ARG A 317 -24.28 33.04 -0.70
N LEU A 318 -24.03 33.61 -1.88
CA LEU A 318 -23.29 34.85 -2.06
C LEU A 318 -23.84 35.98 -1.17
N GLY A 319 -22.94 36.71 -0.51
CA GLY A 319 -23.25 37.84 0.36
C GLY A 319 -23.87 37.49 1.70
N LYS A 320 -24.15 36.21 1.99
CA LYS A 320 -24.49 35.75 3.34
C LYS A 320 -23.24 35.39 4.11
N ARG A 321 -23.37 35.36 5.43
CA ARG A 321 -22.28 35.04 6.34
C ARG A 321 -22.81 34.31 7.56
N LEU A 322 -22.02 33.39 8.08
CA LEU A 322 -22.28 32.72 9.36
C LEU A 322 -21.12 32.97 10.33
N ARG A 323 -21.42 33.15 11.62
CA ARG A 323 -20.38 33.30 12.65
C ARG A 323 -19.51 32.04 12.71
N LYS A 324 -18.17 32.17 12.72
CA LYS A 324 -17.26 31.01 12.84
C LYS A 324 -17.60 30.12 14.04
N GLN A 325 -17.95 30.75 15.15
CA GLN A 325 -18.37 30.09 16.38
C GLN A 325 -19.62 29.22 16.17
N ALA A 326 -20.66 29.81 15.59
CA ALA A 326 -21.94 29.13 15.34
C ALA A 326 -21.78 27.92 14.41
N VAL A 327 -20.96 28.05 13.37
CA VAL A 327 -20.67 26.96 12.43
C VAL A 327 -19.95 25.80 13.13
N PHE A 328 -18.94 26.10 13.94
CA PHE A 328 -18.24 25.05 14.69
C PHE A 328 -19.14 24.37 15.73
N ASP A 329 -19.94 25.14 16.47
CA ASP A 329 -20.81 24.56 17.51
C ASP A 329 -21.91 23.68 16.89
N ALA A 330 -22.39 24.03 15.69
CA ALA A 330 -23.29 23.18 14.92
C ALA A 330 -22.58 21.92 14.40
N TYR A 331 -21.33 22.03 13.94
CA TYR A 331 -20.51 20.87 13.58
C TYR A 331 -20.33 19.92 14.76
N ASP A 332 -20.03 20.44 15.95
CA ASP A 332 -19.78 19.61 17.14
C ASP A 332 -21.03 18.81 17.54
N ARG A 333 -22.21 19.44 17.48
CA ARG A 333 -23.50 18.75 17.69
C ARG A 333 -23.79 17.72 16.60
N TRP A 334 -23.60 18.09 15.35
CA TRP A 334 -23.80 17.20 14.21
C TRP A 334 -22.87 15.98 14.30
N ALA A 335 -21.59 16.19 14.58
CA ALA A 335 -20.60 15.13 14.70
C ALA A 335 -20.92 14.18 15.85
N ALA A 336 -21.41 14.68 16.98
CA ALA A 336 -21.87 13.84 18.08
C ALA A 336 -23.07 12.97 17.70
N ARG A 337 -24.02 13.50 16.91
CA ARG A 337 -25.22 12.79 16.46
C ARG A 337 -24.90 11.72 15.41
N GLU A 338 -24.06 12.06 14.43
CA GLU A 338 -23.64 11.16 13.35
C GLU A 338 -22.49 10.22 13.76
N MET A 339 -22.05 10.27 15.02
CA MET A 339 -20.87 9.55 15.54
C MET A 339 -19.58 9.81 14.74
N ALA A 340 -19.48 10.98 14.11
CA ALA A 340 -18.28 11.42 13.40
C ALA A 340 -17.16 11.80 14.39
N PRO A 341 -15.87 11.68 14.00
CA PRO A 341 -14.77 12.05 14.89
C PRO A 341 -14.83 13.52 15.33
N PRO A 342 -14.71 13.82 16.64
CA PRO A 342 -14.67 15.20 17.12
C PRO A 342 -13.40 15.89 16.62
N LEU A 343 -13.54 17.17 16.24
CA LEU A 343 -12.42 17.99 15.75
C LEU A 343 -12.15 19.16 16.70
N PRO A 344 -10.88 19.42 17.06
CA PRO A 344 -10.51 20.68 17.69
C PRO A 344 -10.88 21.87 16.80
N ARG A 345 -11.29 22.98 17.41
CA ARG A 345 -11.75 24.20 16.71
C ARG A 345 -10.76 24.70 15.65
N ASP A 346 -9.46 24.65 15.94
CA ASP A 346 -8.43 25.10 14.99
C ASP A 346 -8.32 24.18 13.77
N ALA A 347 -8.49 22.87 13.96
CA ALA A 347 -8.49 21.90 12.87
C ALA A 347 -9.72 22.11 11.96
N PHE A 348 -10.90 22.28 12.55
CA PHE A 348 -12.13 22.60 11.81
C PHE A 348 -11.98 23.88 10.99
N ASN A 349 -11.46 24.95 11.60
CA ASN A 349 -11.27 26.24 10.92
C ASN A 349 -10.28 26.15 9.74
N ARG A 350 -9.22 25.37 9.90
CA ARG A 350 -8.26 25.10 8.82
C ARG A 350 -8.93 24.38 7.65
N ILE A 351 -9.69 23.31 7.93
CA ILE A 351 -10.42 22.54 6.90
C ILE A 351 -11.44 23.42 6.16
N MET A 352 -12.20 24.26 6.86
CA MET A 352 -13.11 25.23 6.22
C MET A 352 -12.38 26.15 5.23
N THR A 353 -11.16 26.56 5.54
CA THR A 353 -10.35 27.44 4.68
C THR A 353 -9.80 26.68 3.49
N GLU A 354 -9.32 25.44 3.70
CA GLU A 354 -8.87 24.52 2.64
C GLU A 354 -10.01 24.21 1.65
N LYS A 355 -11.26 24.19 2.12
CA LYS A 355 -12.48 24.05 1.30
C LYS A 355 -12.94 25.33 0.59
N GLY A 356 -12.16 26.41 0.70
CA GLY A 356 -12.42 27.66 -0.03
C GLY A 356 -13.32 28.65 0.70
N HIS A 357 -13.72 28.41 1.95
CA HIS A 357 -14.46 29.41 2.72
C HIS A 357 -13.52 30.50 3.24
N VAL A 358 -13.90 31.76 3.02
CA VAL A 358 -13.13 32.93 3.44
C VAL A 358 -13.60 33.40 4.82
N ALA A 359 -12.66 33.60 5.74
CA ALA A 359 -12.96 34.16 7.06
C ALA A 359 -12.71 35.67 7.08
N ARG A 360 -13.69 36.47 7.55
CA ARG A 360 -13.51 37.91 7.78
C ARG A 360 -13.93 38.37 9.16
N LYS A 361 -13.27 39.42 9.63
CA LYS A 361 -13.57 40.09 10.90
C LYS A 361 -14.54 41.25 10.65
N THR A 362 -15.58 41.35 11.46
CA THR A 362 -16.48 42.51 11.42
C THR A 362 -15.90 43.69 12.21
N SER A 363 -16.50 44.88 12.04
CA SER A 363 -16.19 46.07 12.83
C SER A 363 -16.31 45.85 14.35
N GLY A 364 -17.20 44.94 14.79
CA GLY A 364 -17.35 44.53 16.19
C GLY A 364 -16.40 43.41 16.64
N GLY A 365 -15.38 43.07 15.83
CA GLY A 365 -14.33 42.11 16.19
C GLY A 365 -14.69 40.63 16.05
N ARG A 366 -15.93 40.29 15.67
CA ARG A 366 -16.39 38.90 15.50
C ARG A 366 -15.98 38.34 14.14
N LEU A 367 -15.58 37.06 14.11
CA LEU A 367 -15.16 36.36 12.89
C LEU A 367 -16.33 35.59 12.25
N HIS A 368 -16.42 35.68 10.92
CA HIS A 368 -17.47 35.02 10.13
C HIS A 368 -16.87 34.31 8.91
N TRP A 369 -17.54 33.27 8.46
CA TRP A 369 -17.36 32.69 7.13
C TRP A 369 -18.23 33.44 6.12
N GLU A 370 -17.67 33.79 4.95
CA GLU A 370 -18.38 34.44 3.85
C GLU A 370 -19.03 33.42 2.90
N ASP A 371 -20.03 33.90 2.16
CA ASP A 371 -20.77 33.19 1.11
C ASP A 371 -21.40 31.86 1.54
N ILE A 372 -21.84 31.79 2.80
CA ILE A 372 -22.44 30.60 3.42
C ILE A 372 -23.71 30.96 4.20
N ALA A 373 -24.70 30.05 4.17
CA ALA A 373 -25.93 30.12 4.96
C ALA A 373 -26.37 28.72 5.42
N TRP A 374 -27.24 28.63 6.43
CA TRP A 374 -27.86 27.37 6.85
C TRP A 374 -28.85 26.86 5.78
N ALA A 375 -28.92 25.54 5.60
CA ALA A 375 -29.95 24.89 4.78
C ALA A 375 -31.34 25.02 5.44
N SER A 376 -32.38 25.26 4.64
CA SER A 376 -33.73 25.62 5.11
C SER A 376 -34.49 24.53 5.86
N ASP A 377 -34.15 23.25 5.67
CA ASP A 377 -34.86 22.11 6.27
C ASP A 377 -34.20 21.58 7.56
N GLY A 378 -33.22 22.32 8.09
CA GLY A 378 -32.50 21.98 9.32
C GLY A 378 -32.96 22.73 10.58
N ALA A 379 -34.12 23.37 10.54
CA ALA A 379 -34.49 24.49 11.42
C ALA A 379 -34.60 24.16 12.92
N ASP A 380 -34.68 22.89 13.33
CA ASP A 380 -34.83 22.56 14.75
C ASP A 380 -33.56 22.76 15.60
N ASP A 381 -32.40 23.02 14.98
CA ASP A 381 -31.10 23.17 15.67
C ASP A 381 -30.25 24.38 15.22
N ALA A 382 -30.81 25.30 14.44
CA ALA A 382 -30.09 26.49 13.97
C ALA A 382 -29.86 27.46 15.14
N PRO A 383 -28.61 27.71 15.57
CA PRO A 383 -28.34 28.68 16.62
C PRO A 383 -28.71 30.09 16.12
N SER A 384 -29.42 30.85 16.96
CA SER A 384 -29.86 32.22 16.67
C SER A 384 -28.68 33.12 16.27
N ASP A 385 -28.85 33.85 15.17
CA ASP A 385 -27.83 34.58 14.40
C ASP A 385 -27.02 35.67 15.13
#